data_AF-A0A4D7ANI1-F1
#
_entry.id   AF-A0A4D7ANI1-F1
#
_cell.length_a   1.000
_cell.length_b   1.000
_cell.length_c   1.000
_cell.angle_alpha   90.00
_cell.angle_beta   90.00
_cell.angle_gamma   90.00
#
_symmetry.space_group_name_H-M   'P 1'
#
loop_
_entity.id
_entity.type
_entity.pdbx_description
1 polymer ?
#
loop_
_entity_poly.entity_id
_entity_poly.type
_entity_poly.pdbx_seq_one_letter_code
_entity_poly.pdbx_strand_id
1 'polypeptide(L)' 'MSESRYYRDNLADILEFTEGRHLLSLEDVRRFTGIKKYSTLKNRFPFNGSKISAATLARSLSEVSK' A
#
# COMPACT_ATOMS: atom_id res chain seq x y z
N MET A 1 -5.62 -3.53 -21.90
CA MET A 1 -5.54 -4.43 -20.73
C MET A 1 -4.13 -4.34 -20.16
N SER A 2 -3.86 -3.34 -19.32
CA SER A 2 -2.52 -3.08 -18.77
C SER A 2 -2.59 -3.05 -17.25
N GLU A 3 -3.30 -3.99 -16.64
CA GLU A 3 -3.74 -3.87 -15.23
C GLU A 3 -2.74 -4.43 -14.21
N SER A 4 -1.58 -4.97 -14.61
CA SER A 4 -0.68 -5.67 -13.66
C SER A 4 0.79 -5.24 -13.67
N ARG A 5 1.20 -4.28 -14.50
CA ARG A 5 2.63 -3.87 -14.54
C ARG A 5 3.02 -3.09 -13.29
N TYR A 6 2.18 -2.14 -12.90
CA TYR A 6 2.36 -1.35 -11.67
C TYR A 6 2.16 -2.17 -10.40
N TYR A 7 1.37 -3.24 -10.44
CA TYR A 7 1.18 -4.10 -9.27
C TYR A 7 2.48 -4.76 -8.82
N ARG A 8 3.25 -5.33 -9.76
CA ARG A 8 4.52 -5.99 -9.44
C ARG A 8 5.59 -4.99 -9.00
N ASP A 9 5.66 -3.84 -9.67
CA ASP A 9 6.59 -2.77 -9.36
C ASP A 9 6.31 -2.17 -7.97
N ASN A 10 5.07 -1.78 -7.70
CA ASN A 10 4.65 -1.32 -6.37
C ASN A 10 4.88 -2.39 -5.30
N LEU A 11 4.60 -3.66 -5.61
CA LEU A 11 4.80 -4.73 -4.63
C LEU A 11 6.29 -4.91 -4.31
N ALA A 12 7.18 -4.83 -5.31
CA ALA A 12 8.62 -4.87 -5.11
C ALA A 12 9.10 -3.66 -4.31
N ASP A 13 8.69 -2.45 -4.67
CA ASP A 13 9.06 -1.21 -3.97
C ASP A 13 8.57 -1.20 -2.51
N ILE A 14 7.34 -1.67 -2.26
CA ILE A 14 6.81 -1.82 -0.90
C ILE A 14 7.61 -2.88 -0.13
N LEU A 15 7.97 -4.00 -0.75
CA LEU A 15 8.76 -5.05 -0.10
C LEU A 15 10.19 -4.57 0.20
N GLU A 16 10.82 -3.81 -0.69
CA GLU A 16 12.11 -3.19 -0.44
C GLU A 16 12.00 -2.17 0.70
N PHE A 17 10.97 -1.34 0.69
CA PHE A 17 10.72 -0.35 1.74
C PHE A 17 10.45 -0.98 3.11
N THR A 18 9.82 -2.16 3.15
CA THR A 18 9.45 -2.84 4.38
C THR A 18 10.44 -3.94 4.79
N GLU A 19 11.58 -4.03 4.13
CA GLU A 19 12.61 -5.06 4.35
C GLU A 19 12.05 -6.50 4.26
N GLY A 20 11.14 -6.74 3.31
CA GLY A 20 10.49 -8.04 3.12
C GLY A 20 9.32 -8.29 4.07
N ARG A 21 8.84 -7.29 4.83
CA ARG A 21 7.65 -7.44 5.65
C ARG A 21 6.40 -7.29 4.80
N HIS A 22 5.64 -8.37 4.72
CA HIS A 22 4.35 -8.37 4.02
C HIS A 22 3.26 -7.62 4.78
N LEU A 23 3.47 -7.22 6.04
CA LEU A 23 2.51 -6.51 6.89
C LEU A 23 3.05 -5.13 7.24
N LEU A 24 2.40 -4.09 6.70
CA LEU A 24 2.68 -2.70 7.02
C LEU A 24 1.69 -2.21 8.07
N SER A 25 2.18 -1.41 9.01
CA SER A 25 1.31 -0.69 9.94
C SER A 25 0.84 0.62 9.32
N LEU A 26 -0.17 1.25 9.91
CA LEU A 26 -0.64 2.58 9.51
C LEU A 26 0.50 3.61 9.38
N GLU A 27 1.51 3.55 10.24
CA GLU A 27 2.68 4.44 10.20
C GLU A 27 3.59 4.21 8.99
N ASP A 28 3.84 2.95 8.62
CA ASP A 28 4.63 2.61 7.43
C ASP A 28 3.92 3.08 6.17
N VAL A 29 2.62 2.83 6.07
CA VAL A 29 1.81 3.31 4.93
C VAL A 29 1.75 4.84 4.91
N ARG A 30 1.69 5.48 6.07
CA ARG A 30 1.74 6.94 6.18
C ARG A 30 3.06 7.50 5.67
N ARG A 31 4.18 6.88 6.04
CA ARG A 31 5.52 7.23 5.52
C ARG A 31 5.62 7.01 4.02
N PHE A 32 5.12 5.87 3.55
CA PHE A 32 5.18 5.48 2.14
C PHE A 32 4.32 6.37 1.24
N THR A 33 3.08 6.64 1.63
CA THR A 33 2.12 7.44 0.84
C THR A 33 2.23 8.95 1.07
N GLY A 34 2.96 9.39 2.11
CA GLY A 34 3.03 10.78 2.55
C GLY A 34 1.73 11.35 3.12
N ILE A 35 0.66 10.56 3.22
CA ILE A 35 -0.66 11.02 3.67
C ILE A 35 -0.61 11.27 5.18
N LYS A 36 -0.73 12.53 5.63
CA LYS A 36 -0.67 12.86 7.07
C LYS A 36 -1.85 12.33 7.91
N LYS A 37 -3.03 12.09 7.31
CA LYS A 37 -4.25 11.72 8.02
C LYS A 37 -4.51 10.21 7.99
N TYR A 38 -4.54 9.59 9.16
CA TYR A 38 -4.90 8.18 9.33
C TYR A 38 -6.31 7.84 8.84
N SER A 39 -7.27 8.76 8.98
CA SER A 39 -8.64 8.54 8.47
C SER A 39 -8.70 8.46 6.95
N THR A 40 -7.90 9.28 6.25
CA THR A 40 -7.79 9.22 4.78
C THR A 40 -7.13 7.92 4.34
N LEU A 41 -6.11 7.47 5.07
CA LEU A 41 -5.49 6.16 4.85
C LEU A 41 -6.50 5.02 5.03
N LYS A 42 -7.22 4.98 6.15
CA LYS A 42 -8.23 3.96 6.44
C LYS A 42 -9.41 3.95 5.46
N ASN A 43 -9.75 5.11 4.90
CA ASN A 43 -10.81 5.22 3.90
C ASN A 43 -10.34 4.82 2.50
N ARG A 44 -9.06 5.08 2.17
CA ARG A 44 -8.50 4.82 0.84
C ARG A 44 -7.97 3.40 0.68
N PHE A 45 -7.48 2.80 1.76
CA PHE A 45 -6.88 1.48 1.75
C PHE A 45 -7.64 0.54 2.70
N PRO A 46 -7.89 -0.71 2.30
CA PRO A 46 -8.56 -1.69 3.14
C PRO A 46 -7.58 -2.21 4.21
N PHE A 47 -7.49 -1.48 5.32
CA PHE A 47 -6.74 -1.91 6.50
C PHE A 47 -7.52 -2.98 7.26
N ASN A 48 -6.82 -4.04 7.67
CA ASN A 48 -7.35 -5.03 8.59
C ASN A 48 -6.96 -4.62 10.03
N GLY A 49 -7.83 -3.81 10.65
CA GLY A 49 -7.58 -3.19 11.96
C GLY A 49 -6.57 -2.04 11.89
N SER A 50 -5.30 -2.34 12.22
CA SER A 50 -4.19 -1.37 12.25
C SER A 50 -3.06 -1.70 11.26
N LYS A 51 -3.21 -2.79 10.50
CA LYS A 51 -2.21 -3.27 9.54
C LYS A 51 -2.83 -3.50 8.17
N ILE A 52 -2.01 -3.43 7.14
CA ILE A 52 -2.36 -3.77 5.76
C ILE A 52 -1.26 -4.63 5.16
N SER A 53 -1.63 -5.53 4.26
CA SER A 53 -0.63 -6.33 3.56
C SER A 53 0.02 -5.53 2.43
N ALA A 54 1.31 -5.71 2.19
CA ALA A 54 2.05 -5.10 1.08
C ALA A 54 1.35 -5.33 -0.27
N ALA A 55 0.88 -6.56 -0.49
CA ALA A 55 0.10 -6.92 -1.68
C ALA A 55 -1.22 -6.14 -1.80
N THR A 56 -1.91 -5.92 -0.69
CA THR A 56 -3.16 -5.16 -0.66
C THR A 56 -2.92 -3.68 -0.91
N LEU A 57 -1.85 -3.12 -0.35
CA LEU A 57 -1.43 -1.74 -0.61
C LEU A 57 -1.06 -1.55 -2.09
N ALA A 58 -0.21 -2.43 -2.64
CA ALA A 58 0.18 -2.43 -4.05
C ALA A 58 -1.02 -2.51 -4.99
N ARG A 59 -2.02 -3.33 -4.62
CA ARG A 59 -3.26 -3.47 -5.38
C ARG A 59 -4.08 -2.19 -5.36
N SER A 60 -4.34 -1.61 -4.19
CA SER A 60 -5.06 -0.33 -4.09
C SER A 60 -4.34 0.81 -4.80
N LEU A 61 -3.01 0.86 -4.78
CA LEU A 61 -2.25 1.87 -5.54
C LEU A 61 -2.39 1.69 -7.05
N SER A 62 -2.44 0.44 -7.51
CA SER A 62 -2.63 0.12 -8.93
C SER A 62 -4.04 0.41 -9.42
N GLU A 63 -5.06 0.20 -8.58
CA GLU A 63 -6.48 0.45 -8.92
C GLU A 63 -6.84 1.94 -9.04
N VAL A 64 -6.05 2.83 -8.42
CA VAL A 64 -6.28 4.29 -8.43
C VAL A 64 -5.80 4.97 -9.72
N SER A 65 -5.11 4.27 -10.63
CA SER A 65 -4.65 4.83 -11.92
C SER A 65 -5.73 4.95 -13.00
N LYS A 66 -6.98 5.23 -12.61
CA LYS A 66 -8.11 5.48 -13.52
C LYS A 66 -8.47 6.95 -13.61
#